data_AF-A0A0Q2M3E5-F1
#
_entry.id   AF-A0A0Q2M3E5-F1
#
_cell.length_a   1.000
_cell.length_b   1.000
_cell.length_c   1.000
_cell.angle_alpha   90.00
_cell.angle_beta   90.00
_cell.angle_gamma   90.00
#
_symmetry.space_group_name_H-M   'P 1'
#
loop_
_entity.id
_entity.type
_entity.pdbx_description
1 polymer ?
#
loop_
_entity_poly.entity_id
_entity_poly.type
_entity_poly.pdbx_seq_one_letter_code
_entity_poly.pdbx_strand_id
1 'polypeptide(L)'
;MAEEVLKTLRRKHSFLSAMIECVEYAMKELEEQGDPESIYTTLTTFLGEFPTKKLIQDLANENGIRVRVRTREDALNVLRSLERSGRAT
;
A
#
# COMPACT_ATOMS: atom_id res chain seq x y z
N MET A 1 -25.73 -25.24 1.14
CA MET A 1 -24.25 -25.22 1.21
C MET A 1 -23.64 -24.26 0.20
N ALA A 2 -23.83 -24.45 -1.12
CA ALA A 2 -23.29 -23.54 -2.14
C ALA A 2 -23.73 -22.07 -1.95
N GLU A 3 -24.99 -21.85 -1.59
CA GLU A 3 -25.53 -20.51 -1.35
C GLU A 3 -24.91 -19.81 -0.13
N GLU A 4 -24.70 -20.54 0.97
CA GLU A 4 -24.01 -20.02 2.16
C GLU A 4 -22.53 -19.72 1.89
N VAL A 5 -21.87 -20.52 1.04
CA VAL A 5 -20.51 -20.24 0.55
C VAL A 5 -20.49 -18.95 -0.27
N LEU A 6 -21.40 -18.80 -1.24
CA LEU A 6 -21.50 -17.59 -2.06
C LEU A 6 -21.80 -16.34 -1.22
N LYS A 7 -22.70 -16.46 -0.24
CA LYS A 7 -23.04 -15.39 0.69
C LYS A 7 -21.83 -14.97 1.52
N THR A 8 -21.02 -15.93 1.97
CA THR A 8 -19.79 -15.66 2.72
C THR A 8 -18.75 -14.97 1.85
N LEU A 9 -18.54 -15.45 0.62
CA LEU A 9 -17.61 -14.84 -0.33
C LEU A 9 -18.02 -13.40 -0.67
N ARG A 10 -19.30 -13.13 -0.91
CA ARG A 10 -19.80 -11.76 -1.16
C ARG A 10 -19.54 -10.84 0.02
N ARG A 11 -19.81 -11.29 1.26
CA ARG A 11 -19.52 -10.49 2.47
C ARG A 11 -18.03 -10.18 2.62
N LYS A 12 -17.17 -11.17 2.39
CA LYS A 12 -15.72 -10.99 2.46
C LYS A 12 -15.23 -10.05 1.37
N HIS A 13 -15.74 -10.17 0.15
CA HIS A 13 -15.45 -9.25 -0.95
C HIS A 13 -15.86 -7.83 -0.61
N SER A 14 -17.11 -7.60 -0.19
CA SER A 14 -17.59 -6.26 0.17
C SER A 14 -16.74 -5.63 1.30
N PHE A 15 -16.35 -6.42 2.29
CA PHE A 15 -15.45 -5.96 3.33
C PHE A 15 -14.06 -5.58 2.79
N LEU A 16 -13.47 -6.41 1.93
CA LEU A 16 -12.21 -6.11 1.27
C LEU A 16 -12.28 -4.86 0.39
N SER A 17 -13.36 -4.68 -0.38
CA SER A 17 -13.58 -3.47 -1.19
C SER A 17 -13.61 -2.22 -0.32
N ALA A 18 -14.37 -2.22 0.77
CA ALA A 18 -14.42 -1.08 1.69
C ALA A 18 -13.04 -0.77 2.32
N MET A 19 -12.27 -1.81 2.66
CA MET A 19 -10.90 -1.63 3.17
C MET A 19 -9.98 -1.01 2.11
N ILE A 20 -10.09 -1.43 0.84
CA ILE A 20 -9.31 -0.87 -0.26
C ILE A 20 -9.66 0.61 -0.46
N GLU A 21 -10.95 0.97 -0.48
CA GLU A 21 -11.40 2.37 -0.61
C GLU A 21 -10.84 3.26 0.51
N CYS A 22 -10.80 2.76 1.76
CA CYS A 22 -10.19 3.49 2.87
C CYS A 22 -8.67 3.71 2.69
N VAL A 23 -7.96 2.69 2.18
CA VAL A 23 -6.52 2.80 1.91
C VAL A 23 -6.28 3.76 0.74
N GLU A 24 -7.09 3.72 -0.32
CA GLU A 24 -7.03 4.65 -1.45
C GLU A 24 -7.24 6.10 -0.99
N TYR A 25 -8.24 6.35 -0.15
CA TYR A 25 -8.48 7.68 0.42
C TYR A 25 -7.29 8.17 1.25
N ALA A 26 -6.76 7.31 2.13
CA ALA A 26 -5.58 7.64 2.93
C ALA A 26 -4.35 7.90 2.05
N MET A 27 -4.13 7.10 1.00
CA MET A 27 -3.03 7.29 0.05
C MET A 27 -3.16 8.61 -0.72
N LYS A 28 -4.38 8.99 -1.10
CA LYS A 28 -4.65 10.27 -1.77
C LYS A 28 -4.34 11.47 -0.87
N GLU A 29 -4.77 11.44 0.39
CA GLU A 29 -4.41 12.49 1.37
C GLU A 29 -2.89 12.56 1.59
N LEU A 30 -2.19 11.42 1.48
CA LEU A 30 -0.75 11.36 1.63
C LEU A 30 0.02 11.83 0.39
N GLU A 31 -0.47 11.57 -0.82
CA GLU A 31 0.06 12.15 -2.05
C GLU A 31 -0.04 13.69 -2.04
N GLU A 32 -1.11 14.25 -1.47
CA GLU A 32 -1.27 15.69 -1.30
C GLU A 32 -0.28 16.29 -0.29
N GLN A 33 0.19 15.49 0.69
CA GLN A 33 1.16 15.93 1.69
C GLN A 33 2.63 15.66 1.31
N GLY A 34 2.91 14.70 0.43
CA GLY A 34 4.23 14.43 -0.13
C GLY A 34 5.30 14.03 0.90
N ASP A 35 4.88 13.38 1.99
CA ASP A 35 5.79 12.85 3.01
C ASP A 35 5.80 11.30 3.02
N PRO A 36 6.86 10.67 2.50
CA PRO A 36 7.09 9.23 2.54
C PRO A 36 7.02 8.61 3.94
N GLU A 37 7.39 9.34 4.99
CA GLU A 37 7.31 8.85 6.36
C GLU A 37 5.87 8.70 6.84
N SER A 38 5.01 9.66 6.50
CA SER A 38 3.58 9.59 6.76
C SER A 38 2.93 8.42 5.99
N ILE A 39 3.31 8.20 4.72
CA ILE A 39 2.83 7.05 3.93
C ILE A 39 3.19 5.73 4.61
N TYR A 40 4.47 5.57 4.96
CA TYR A 40 4.93 4.35 5.61
C TYR A 40 4.22 4.11 6.95
N THR A 41 4.04 5.16 7.75
CA THR A 41 3.39 5.08 9.07
C THR A 41 1.93 4.67 8.95
N THR A 42 1.19 5.27 8.02
CA THR A 42 -0.20 4.92 7.75
C THR A 42 -0.34 3.48 7.30
N LEU A 43 0.42 3.06 6.29
CA LEU A 43 0.39 1.67 5.81
C LEU A 43 0.72 0.68 6.94
N THR A 44 1.73 0.98 7.75
CA THR A 44 2.13 0.12 8.88
C THR A 44 1.06 0.06 9.97
N THR A 45 0.32 1.14 10.19
CA THR A 45 -0.80 1.18 11.14
C THR A 45 -1.96 0.30 10.69
N PHE A 46 -2.29 0.31 9.40
CA PHE A 46 -3.42 -0.45 8.86
C PHE A 46 -3.07 -1.92 8.55
N LEU A 47 -1.89 -2.18 7.99
CA LEU A 47 -1.51 -3.49 7.46
C LEU A 47 -0.55 -4.24 8.40
N GLY A 48 0.16 -3.53 9.28
CA GLY A 48 1.29 -4.05 10.04
C GLY A 48 2.61 -4.00 9.26
N GLU A 49 3.73 -4.13 9.97
CA GLU A 49 5.08 -3.94 9.43
C GLU A 49 5.44 -4.92 8.29
N PHE A 50 5.14 -6.22 8.47
CA PHE A 50 5.50 -7.23 7.47
C PHE A 50 4.72 -7.06 6.16
N PRO A 51 3.37 -6.93 6.18
CA PRO A 51 2.61 -6.67 4.96
C PRO A 51 2.98 -5.36 4.27
N THR A 52 3.23 -4.29 5.02
CA THR A 52 3.69 -3.00 4.45
C THR A 52 5.01 -3.15 3.71
N LYS A 53 6.00 -3.83 4.28
CA LYS A 53 7.28 -4.06 3.59
C LYS A 53 7.12 -4.89 2.34
N LYS A 54 6.25 -5.90 2.36
CA LYS A 54 5.96 -6.73 1.19
C LYS A 54 5.29 -5.92 0.08
N LEU A 55 4.29 -5.11 0.42
CA LEU A 55 3.63 -4.18 -0.51
C LEU A 55 4.66 -3.25 -1.18
N ILE A 56 5.52 -2.60 -0.38
CA ILE A 56 6.51 -1.65 -0.90
C ILE A 56 7.59 -2.37 -1.73
N GLN A 57 7.95 -3.61 -1.38
CA GLN A 57 8.83 -4.42 -2.23
C GLN A 57 8.21 -4.74 -3.59
N ASP A 58 6.91 -5.02 -3.63
CA ASP A 58 6.20 -5.31 -4.88
C ASP A 58 6.10 -4.04 -5.74
N LEU A 59 5.78 -2.90 -5.15
CA LEU A 59 5.85 -1.59 -5.82
C LEU A 59 7.25 -1.29 -6.38
N ALA A 60 8.31 -1.60 -5.63
CA ALA A 60 9.68 -1.42 -6.10
C ALA A 60 9.98 -2.29 -7.33
N ASN A 61 9.52 -3.55 -7.33
CA ASN A 61 9.70 -4.46 -8.46
C ASN A 61 8.93 -4.01 -9.70
N GLU A 62 7.66 -3.60 -9.53
CA GLU A 62 6.79 -3.11 -10.61
C GLU A 62 7.33 -1.85 -11.28
N ASN A 63 7.99 -0.98 -10.50
CA ASN A 63 8.57 0.28 -10.98
C ASN A 63 10.07 0.17 -11.32
N GLY A 64 10.65 -1.04 -11.31
CA GLY A 64 12.07 -1.26 -11.64
C GLY A 64 13.07 -0.65 -10.65
N ILE A 65 12.63 -0.29 -9.44
CA ILE A 65 13.46 0.27 -8.37
C ILE A 65 14.28 -0.87 -7.74
N ARG A 66 15.61 -0.80 -7.89
CA ARG A 66 16.55 -1.83 -7.40
C ARG A 66 16.85 -1.71 -5.91
N VAL A 67 15.81 -1.72 -5.08
CA VAL A 67 15.92 -1.71 -3.62
C VAL A 67 15.28 -2.99 -3.06
N ARG A 68 15.98 -3.64 -2.13
CA ARG A 68 15.43 -4.76 -1.38
C ARG A 68 14.95 -4.27 -0.02
N VAL A 69 13.64 -4.28 0.19
CA VAL A 69 13.01 -3.75 1.40
C VAL A 69 13.21 -4.71 2.56
N ARG A 70 14.07 -4.36 3.51
CA ARG A 70 14.29 -5.11 4.77
C ARG A 70 14.03 -4.24 5.98
N THR A 71 14.39 -2.97 5.87
CA THR A 71 14.29 -1.96 6.92
C THR A 71 13.25 -0.90 6.56
N ARG A 72 12.89 -0.07 7.54
CA ARG A 72 12.07 1.12 7.31
C ARG A 72 12.73 2.06 6.30
N GLU A 73 14.04 2.27 6.40
CA GLU A 73 14.75 3.18 5.50
C GLU A 73 14.73 2.70 4.04
N ASP A 74 14.85 1.38 3.82
CA ASP A 74 14.71 0.81 2.47
C ASP A 74 13.33 1.12 1.87
N ALA A 75 12.27 1.01 2.68
CA ALA A 75 10.91 1.30 2.27
C ALA A 75 10.73 2.79 1.93
N LEU A 76 11.25 3.70 2.78
CA LEU A 76 11.21 5.13 2.54
C LEU A 76 11.96 5.52 1.26
N ASN A 77 13.08 4.87 0.95
CA ASN A 77 13.82 5.10 -0.28
C ASN A 77 13.03 4.71 -1.54
N VAL A 78 12.23 3.65 -1.48
CA VAL A 78 11.31 3.29 -2.56
C VAL A 78 10.23 4.35 -2.72
N LEU A 79 9.56 4.73 -1.63
CA LEU A 79 8.48 5.73 -1.66
C LEU A 79 8.97 7.09 -2.20
N ARG A 80 10.13 7.57 -1.74
CA ARG A 80 10.79 8.79 -2.27
C ARG A 80 11.10 8.69 -3.77
N SER A 81 11.42 7.49 -4.26
CA SER A 81 11.73 7.24 -5.67
C SER A 81 10.46 7.23 -6.54
N LEU A 82 9.35 6.74 -6.00
CA LEU A 82 8.04 6.76 -6.64
C LEU A 82 7.51 8.20 -6.79
N GLU A 83 7.60 9.02 -5.74
CA GLU A 83 7.21 10.45 -5.81
C GLU A 83 7.95 11.22 -6.90
N ARG A 84 9.26 10.96 -7.07
CA ARG A 84 10.07 11.61 -8.10
C ARG A 84 9.69 11.16 -9.50
N SER A 85 9.21 9.93 -9.66
CA SER A 85 8.79 9.37 -10.94
C SER A 85 7.42 9.91 -11.37
N GLY A 86 6.52 10.21 -10.41
CA GLY A 86 5.20 10.78 -10.68
C GLY A 86 5.18 12.27 -11.04
N ARG A 87 6.22 13.06 -10.68
CA ARG A 87 6.32 14.50 -11.01
C ARG A 87 6.88 14.81 -12.42
N ALA A 88 7.20 13.78 -13.21
CA ALA A 88 7.83 13.94 -14.53
C ALA A 88 6.83 14.03 -15.72
N THR A 89 5.52 14.09 -15.44
CA THR A 89 4.43 14.25 -16.41
C THR A 89 3.54 15.40 -16.00
#